data_AF-A0A6J7F4B2-F1
#
_entry.id   AF-A0A6J7F4B2-F1
#
_cell.length_a   1.000
_cell.length_b   1.000
_cell.length_c   1.000
_cell.angle_alpha   90.00
_cell.angle_beta   90.00
_cell.angle_gamma   90.00
#
_symmetry.space_group_name_H-M   'P 1'
#
loop_
_entity.id
_entity.type
_entity.pdbx_description
1 polymer ?
#
loop_
_entity_poly.entity_id
_entity_poly.type
_entity_poly.pdbx_seq_one_letter_code
_entity_poly.pdbx_strand_id
1 'polypeptide(L)'
;MSRVRAVPSACAAVVATFAMGAVAANPAGAAAARSPHVNSTAPSWSLAAARLGTAGSLWEPGNSVGLKRTKPVEIIADGLTFAAGAAITGDTYAGARYGSTAGPSFTIAEKWANTGWAAEPATSTSLARVGTARIALGTPGTQVRVTAQVLANCFVQPTNADPKDVPAGHRCSKADVMRTGGVLRMTARPSSTMTEPGRTSIVITTKGLTYEQLLAIAGSLAQVSGGGNDGAGSAQMVAMCAQMVDGRMDLATASAFADSNGYTVRTGSIDGQPQMVTMDFRWNRFTVDLVKGAVTGCTFG
;
A
#
# COMPACT_ATOMS: atom_id res chain seq x y z
N MET A 1 -64.80 -65.91 -8.51
CA MET A 1 -63.47 -66.55 -8.37
C MET A 1 -62.56 -65.63 -7.55
N SER A 2 -62.19 -66.11 -6.36
CA SER A 2 -61.04 -65.81 -5.48
C SER A 2 -60.22 -64.52 -5.71
N ARG A 3 -60.20 -63.57 -4.74
CA ARG A 3 -59.23 -63.43 -3.61
C ARG A 3 -57.76 -63.43 -4.04
N VAL A 4 -57.00 -62.38 -3.71
CA VAL A 4 -56.05 -62.29 -2.57
C VAL A 4 -55.32 -60.93 -2.56
N ARG A 5 -55.14 -60.39 -1.35
CA ARG A 5 -54.39 -59.19 -0.94
C ARG A 5 -52.86 -59.36 -1.10
N ALA A 6 -52.13 -58.25 -1.26
CA ALA A 6 -50.87 -58.02 -0.54
C ALA A 6 -50.54 -56.52 -0.42
N VAL A 7 -50.20 -56.14 0.81
CA VAL A 7 -49.55 -54.93 1.35
C VAL A 7 -48.15 -55.40 1.83
N PRO A 8 -47.16 -54.61 2.28
CA PRO A 8 -46.62 -53.27 1.96
C PRO A 8 -45.12 -53.35 1.55
N SER A 9 -44.44 -52.22 1.34
CA SER A 9 -43.17 -51.95 2.06
C SER A 9 -42.64 -50.54 1.79
N ALA A 10 -42.73 -49.71 2.82
CA ALA A 10 -41.96 -48.48 2.96
C ALA A 10 -40.51 -48.85 3.29
N CYS A 11 -39.54 -48.41 2.49
CA CYS A 11 -38.14 -48.39 2.91
C CYS A 11 -37.86 -47.08 3.64
N ALA A 12 -37.67 -47.20 4.95
CA ALA A 12 -37.14 -46.17 5.82
C ALA A 12 -35.69 -45.86 5.42
N ALA A 13 -35.39 -44.59 5.13
CA ALA A 13 -34.02 -44.10 5.07
C ALA A 13 -33.49 -43.98 6.50
N VAL A 14 -32.54 -44.84 6.85
CA VAL A 14 -31.79 -44.78 8.10
C VAL A 14 -30.92 -43.53 8.08
N VAL A 15 -31.21 -42.61 8.99
CA VAL A 15 -30.31 -41.49 9.34
C VAL A 15 -29.14 -42.09 10.11
N ALA A 16 -27.99 -42.20 9.43
CA ALA A 16 -26.73 -42.55 10.09
C ALA A 16 -26.17 -41.30 10.78
N THR A 17 -26.37 -41.24 12.09
CA THR A 17 -25.75 -40.28 13.00
C THR A 17 -24.24 -40.56 13.04
N PHE A 18 -23.42 -39.73 12.38
CA PHE A 18 -21.97 -39.79 12.57
C PHE A 18 -21.62 -39.21 13.94
N ALA A 19 -21.18 -40.09 14.83
CA ALA A 19 -20.64 -39.76 16.13
C ALA A 19 -19.42 -38.85 16.00
N MET A 20 -19.43 -37.74 16.75
CA MET A 20 -18.27 -36.88 16.98
C MET A 20 -17.20 -37.68 17.73
N GLY A 21 -16.15 -38.08 17.02
CA GLY A 21 -14.90 -38.53 17.62
C GLY A 21 -14.05 -37.30 17.96
N ALA A 22 -13.93 -36.99 19.24
CA ALA A 22 -13.04 -35.95 19.75
C ALA A 22 -11.57 -36.36 19.48
N VAL A 23 -10.98 -35.79 18.42
CA VAL A 23 -9.53 -35.72 18.29
C VAL A 23 -9.09 -34.58 19.18
N ALA A 24 -8.39 -34.90 20.27
CA ALA A 24 -7.71 -33.92 21.11
C ALA A 24 -6.70 -33.15 20.24
N ALA A 25 -7.10 -31.98 19.76
CA ALA A 25 -6.21 -31.02 19.14
C ALA A 25 -5.29 -30.47 20.23
N ASN A 26 -4.02 -30.85 20.17
CA ASN A 26 -2.96 -30.19 20.92
C ASN A 26 -3.01 -28.69 20.62
N PRO A 27 -3.03 -27.79 21.62
CA PRO A 27 -2.99 -26.35 21.38
C PRO A 27 -1.54 -25.93 21.15
N ALA A 28 -0.95 -26.36 20.03
CA ALA A 28 0.17 -25.64 19.46
C ALA A 28 -0.46 -24.47 18.71
N GLY A 29 -0.49 -23.31 19.34
CA GLY A 29 -1.17 -22.12 18.86
C GLY A 29 -0.92 -21.88 17.37
N ALA A 30 -1.95 -22.12 16.56
CA ALA A 30 -2.06 -21.45 15.28
C ALA A 30 -2.15 -19.96 15.60
N ALA A 31 -0.99 -19.29 15.60
CA ALA A 31 -0.96 -17.85 15.53
C ALA A 31 -1.82 -17.50 14.32
N ALA A 32 -2.98 -16.87 14.55
CA ALA A 32 -3.70 -16.20 13.47
C ALA A 32 -2.66 -15.33 12.77
N ALA A 33 -2.35 -15.66 11.52
CA ALA A 33 -1.36 -14.97 10.72
C ALA A 33 -1.72 -13.48 10.76
N ARG A 34 -0.94 -12.69 11.51
CA ARG A 34 -1.08 -11.25 11.51
C ARG A 34 -0.77 -10.84 10.09
N SER A 35 -1.79 -10.35 9.37
CA SER A 35 -1.54 -9.61 8.14
C SER A 35 -0.39 -8.63 8.43
N PRO A 36 0.66 -8.61 7.58
CA PRO A 36 1.86 -7.86 7.87
C PRO A 36 1.53 -6.37 7.86
N HIS A 37 1.23 -5.83 9.05
CA HIS A 37 0.98 -4.43 9.31
C HIS A 37 2.31 -3.75 9.59
N VAL A 38 2.69 -2.82 8.72
CA VAL A 38 3.80 -1.90 8.96
C VAL A 38 3.20 -0.56 9.33
N ASN A 39 3.57 -0.05 10.50
CA ASN A 39 3.28 1.32 10.91
C ASN A 39 4.56 1.91 11.49
N SER A 40 5.19 2.81 10.73
CA SER A 40 6.49 3.36 11.08
C SER A 40 6.65 4.79 10.58
N THR A 41 7.77 5.41 10.93
CA THR A 41 8.10 6.76 10.44
C THR A 41 9.53 6.85 9.95
N ALA A 42 9.78 7.63 8.90
CA ALA A 42 11.11 7.84 8.32
C ALA A 42 11.52 9.32 8.31
N PRO A 43 12.79 9.64 8.61
CA PRO A 43 13.30 11.01 8.58
C PRO A 43 13.42 11.61 7.18
N SER A 44 13.32 10.84 6.10
CA SER A 44 13.36 11.33 4.72
C SER A 44 12.37 10.57 3.84
N TRP A 45 12.02 11.16 2.69
CA TRP A 45 11.18 10.50 1.69
C TRP A 45 11.88 9.30 1.04
N SER A 46 13.21 9.38 0.85
CA SER A 46 14.00 8.25 0.34
C SER A 46 13.96 7.04 1.28
N LEU A 47 14.13 7.25 2.59
CA LEU A 47 14.04 6.18 3.58
C LEU A 47 12.59 5.70 3.74
N ALA A 48 11.60 6.58 3.55
CA ALA A 48 10.21 6.16 3.50
C ALA A 48 9.91 5.22 2.31
N ALA A 49 10.44 5.56 1.13
CA ALA A 49 10.34 4.71 -0.05
C ALA A 49 11.04 3.35 0.18
N ALA A 50 12.24 3.35 0.80
CA ALA A 50 12.95 2.12 1.14
C ALA A 50 12.14 1.21 2.07
N ARG A 51 11.50 1.78 3.09
CA ARG A 51 10.68 1.03 4.06
C ARG A 51 9.38 0.50 3.48
N LEU A 52 8.83 1.12 2.43
CA LEU A 52 7.71 0.53 1.70
C LEU A 52 8.20 -0.64 0.83
N GLY A 53 9.28 -0.47 0.09
CA GLY A 53 9.88 -1.49 -0.76
C GLY A 53 10.17 -0.99 -2.18
N THR A 54 10.68 -1.88 -3.02
CA THR A 54 11.09 -1.59 -4.40
C THR A 54 9.94 -1.62 -5.41
N ALA A 55 8.79 -2.19 -5.06
CA ALA A 55 7.61 -2.26 -5.93
C ALA A 55 7.04 -0.88 -6.32
N GLY A 56 7.43 0.19 -5.61
CA GLY A 56 6.96 1.54 -5.86
C GLY A 56 7.98 2.63 -5.48
N SER A 57 7.75 3.85 -5.98
CA SER A 57 8.46 5.07 -5.55
C SER A 57 7.53 6.01 -4.81
N LEU A 58 8.13 6.95 -4.09
CA LEU A 58 7.45 8.14 -3.57
C LEU A 58 7.96 9.40 -4.27
N TRP A 59 7.34 10.53 -3.98
CA TRP A 59 7.62 11.82 -4.62
C TRP A 59 7.84 12.93 -3.60
N GLU A 60 9.09 13.35 -3.46
CA GLU A 60 9.45 14.39 -2.50
C GLU A 60 9.22 15.80 -3.06
N PRO A 61 8.57 16.72 -2.32
CA PRO A 61 8.45 18.11 -2.75
C PRO A 61 9.79 18.85 -2.63
N GLY A 62 10.33 19.29 -3.77
CA GLY A 62 11.51 20.16 -3.82
C GLY A 62 11.23 21.62 -3.44
N ASN A 63 9.97 22.06 -3.53
CA ASN A 63 9.51 23.38 -3.12
C ASN A 63 8.38 23.25 -2.10
N SER A 64 8.64 23.68 -0.87
CA SER A 64 7.64 23.69 0.21
C SER A 64 7.04 25.07 0.47
N VAL A 65 7.25 26.04 -0.43
CA VAL A 65 6.83 27.44 -0.32
C VAL A 65 7.25 28.09 1.02
N GLY A 66 8.43 27.73 1.51
CA GLY A 66 8.99 28.20 2.78
C GLY A 66 8.46 27.49 4.02
N LEU A 67 7.58 26.49 3.87
CA LEU A 67 7.03 25.73 4.97
C LEU A 67 7.95 24.57 5.35
N LYS A 68 8.22 24.42 6.65
CA LYS A 68 9.03 23.31 7.17
C LYS A 68 8.15 22.09 7.40
N ARG A 69 8.69 20.90 7.13
CA ARG A 69 8.05 19.63 7.51
C ARG A 69 7.97 19.53 9.04
N THR A 70 6.82 19.19 9.58
CA THR A 70 6.58 19.22 11.04
C THR A 70 6.90 17.92 11.75
N LYS A 71 6.84 16.80 11.03
CA LYS A 71 7.11 15.45 11.54
C LYS A 71 7.87 14.63 10.49
N PRO A 72 8.49 13.51 10.89
CA PRO A 72 8.92 12.48 9.95
C PRO A 72 7.81 12.05 8.98
N VAL A 73 8.18 11.43 7.86
CA VAL A 73 7.23 10.83 6.91
C VAL A 73 6.61 9.61 7.58
N GLU A 74 5.29 9.59 7.71
CA GLU A 74 4.53 8.46 8.22
C GLU A 74 4.38 7.41 7.13
N ILE A 75 4.46 6.13 7.50
CA ILE A 75 4.43 5.00 6.58
C ILE A 75 3.52 3.94 7.16
N ILE A 76 2.48 3.59 6.41
CA ILE A 76 1.55 2.52 6.77
C ILE A 76 1.43 1.58 5.59
N ALA A 77 1.48 0.28 5.84
CA ALA A 77 1.21 -0.75 4.85
C ALA A 77 0.50 -1.94 5.49
N ASP A 78 -0.50 -2.47 4.78
CA ASP A 78 -1.41 -3.47 5.31
C ASP A 78 -1.81 -4.49 4.26
N GLY A 79 -1.80 -5.78 4.63
CA GLY A 79 -2.35 -6.86 3.81
C GLY A 79 -1.76 -6.95 2.40
N LEU A 80 -0.48 -6.56 2.24
CA LEU A 80 0.17 -6.53 0.93
C LEU A 80 0.36 -7.94 0.39
N THR A 81 0.10 -8.10 -0.91
CA THR A 81 0.50 -9.28 -1.67
C THR A 81 1.16 -8.85 -2.98
N PHE A 82 2.09 -9.67 -3.45
CA PHE A 82 2.93 -9.37 -4.61
C PHE A 82 2.86 -10.46 -5.67
N ALA A 83 3.05 -10.06 -6.92
CA ALA A 83 3.47 -10.91 -8.03
C ALA A 83 4.21 -10.07 -9.07
N ALA A 84 5.25 -10.66 -9.67
CA ALA A 84 5.99 -10.06 -10.78
C ALA A 84 6.46 -8.62 -10.50
N GLY A 85 7.02 -8.37 -9.30
CA GLY A 85 7.59 -7.08 -8.91
C GLY A 85 6.58 -6.02 -8.48
N ALA A 86 5.28 -6.34 -8.51
CA ALA A 86 4.22 -5.39 -8.21
C ALA A 86 3.33 -5.86 -7.05
N ALA A 87 2.89 -4.90 -6.23
CA ALA A 87 1.80 -5.13 -5.29
C ALA A 87 0.47 -5.33 -6.06
N ILE A 88 -0.24 -6.41 -5.76
CA ILE A 88 -1.52 -6.78 -6.38
C ILE A 88 -2.69 -6.38 -5.49
N THR A 89 -2.53 -6.50 -4.17
CA THR A 89 -3.55 -6.17 -3.17
C THR A 89 -2.92 -5.50 -1.94
N GLY A 90 -3.79 -5.10 -1.01
CA GLY A 90 -3.41 -4.46 0.24
C GLY A 90 -3.47 -2.95 0.12
N ASP A 91 -3.02 -2.29 1.17
CA ASP A 91 -3.09 -0.85 1.35
C ASP A 91 -1.72 -0.29 1.65
N THR A 92 -1.42 0.89 1.10
CA THR A 92 -0.21 1.65 1.46
C THR A 92 -0.54 3.11 1.71
N TYR A 93 0.32 3.76 2.50
CA TYR A 93 0.31 5.18 2.75
C TYR A 93 1.72 5.64 3.08
N ALA A 94 2.13 6.75 2.48
CA ALA A 94 3.24 7.56 2.92
C ALA A 94 2.80 9.02 2.97
N GLY A 95 3.01 9.72 4.09
CA GLY A 95 2.51 11.08 4.20
C GLY A 95 3.32 11.99 5.12
N ALA A 96 3.28 13.28 4.81
CA ALA A 96 3.91 14.30 5.63
C ALA A 96 3.14 15.62 5.61
N ARG A 97 3.26 16.37 6.72
CA ARG A 97 2.72 17.72 6.87
C ARG A 97 3.84 18.75 6.86
N TYR A 98 3.58 19.85 6.17
CA TYR A 98 4.43 21.04 6.10
C TYR A 98 3.64 22.25 6.61
N GLY A 99 4.28 23.08 7.44
CA GLY A 99 3.64 24.25 8.07
C GLY A 99 2.80 23.92 9.31
N SER A 100 2.26 24.95 9.96
CA SER A 100 1.59 24.83 11.25
C SER A 100 0.09 24.50 11.12
N THR A 101 -0.57 24.13 12.20
CA THR A 101 -2.02 23.85 12.22
C THR A 101 -2.86 25.13 12.08
N ALA A 102 -2.37 26.24 12.65
CA ALA A 102 -3.07 27.52 12.67
C ALA A 102 -2.83 28.36 11.40
N GLY A 103 -1.69 28.19 10.72
CA GLY A 103 -1.29 28.99 9.56
C GLY A 103 -1.35 28.26 8.22
N PRO A 104 -0.68 28.82 7.20
CA PRO A 104 -0.50 28.17 5.91
C PRO A 104 0.17 26.81 6.08
N SER A 105 -0.38 25.81 5.40
CA SER A 105 0.12 24.45 5.47
C SER A 105 -0.26 23.63 4.25
N PHE A 106 0.47 22.56 4.04
CA PHE A 106 0.03 21.49 3.16
C PHE A 106 0.38 20.12 3.73
N THR A 107 -0.38 19.13 3.32
CA THR A 107 -0.07 17.71 3.51
C THR A 107 0.09 17.08 2.15
N ILE A 108 1.07 16.21 2.02
CA ILE A 108 1.20 15.30 0.89
C ILE A 108 0.96 13.90 1.41
N ALA A 109 0.10 13.16 0.72
CA ALA A 109 -0.22 11.78 0.98
C ALA A 109 -0.03 11.00 -0.32
N GLU A 110 0.65 9.87 -0.23
CA GLU A 110 1.01 9.03 -1.34
C GLU A 110 0.71 7.57 -1.06
N LYS A 111 0.44 6.82 -2.11
CA LYS A 111 0.35 5.35 -2.06
C LYS A 111 0.81 4.76 -3.39
N TRP A 112 1.14 3.48 -3.38
CA TRP A 112 1.26 2.73 -4.64
C TRP A 112 -0.09 2.75 -5.36
N ALA A 113 -0.07 2.97 -6.68
CA ALA A 113 -1.30 3.20 -7.42
C ALA A 113 -2.25 1.99 -7.40
N ASN A 114 -1.70 0.77 -7.31
CA ASN A 114 -2.44 -0.48 -7.34
C ASN A 114 -2.97 -0.94 -5.96
N THR A 115 -2.57 -0.27 -4.87
CA THR A 115 -3.05 -0.59 -3.51
C THR A 115 -4.21 0.31 -3.11
N GLY A 116 -4.94 0.00 -2.05
CA GLY A 116 -5.80 0.99 -1.40
C GLY A 116 -5.01 1.95 -0.50
N TRP A 117 -5.71 2.85 0.18
CA TRP A 117 -5.14 3.82 1.12
C TRP A 117 -5.15 3.23 2.53
N ALA A 118 -3.96 3.02 3.10
CA ALA A 118 -3.86 2.56 4.49
C ALA A 118 -4.24 3.67 5.49
N ALA A 119 -4.15 4.93 5.05
CA ALA A 119 -4.77 6.08 5.70
C ALA A 119 -5.36 6.99 4.61
N GLU A 120 -6.68 7.15 4.61
CA GLU A 120 -7.39 7.93 3.59
C GLU A 120 -7.01 9.42 3.72
N PRO A 121 -6.56 10.07 2.64
CA PRO A 121 -6.38 11.51 2.63
C PRO A 121 -7.71 12.19 2.95
N ALA A 122 -7.70 13.21 3.82
CA ALA A 122 -8.93 13.88 4.25
C ALA A 122 -9.83 14.25 3.05
N THR A 123 -10.99 13.60 2.95
CA THR A 123 -12.03 13.89 1.96
C THR A 123 -13.06 14.82 2.58
N SER A 124 -13.57 15.77 1.79
CA SER A 124 -14.68 16.63 2.20
C SER A 124 -15.80 16.55 1.17
N THR A 125 -17.04 16.48 1.66
CA THR A 125 -18.25 16.60 0.83
C THR A 125 -18.38 18.01 0.22
N SER A 126 -17.59 18.98 0.68
CA SER A 126 -17.50 20.33 0.09
C SER A 126 -16.58 20.43 -1.13
N LEU A 127 -15.89 19.35 -1.52
CA LEU A 127 -14.92 19.38 -2.62
C LEU A 127 -15.60 19.48 -3.97
N ALA A 128 -15.38 20.60 -4.67
CA ALA A 128 -15.79 20.75 -6.07
C ALA A 128 -14.58 21.07 -6.97
N ARG A 129 -14.76 20.82 -8.28
CA ARG A 129 -13.67 20.92 -9.26
C ARG A 129 -13.31 22.39 -9.51
N VAL A 130 -12.03 22.73 -9.38
CA VAL A 130 -11.47 23.99 -9.91
C VAL A 130 -11.10 23.79 -11.39
N GLY A 131 -10.41 22.69 -11.69
CA GLY A 131 -10.00 22.38 -13.06
C GLY A 131 -9.01 21.23 -13.15
N THR A 132 -8.27 21.20 -14.26
CA THR A 132 -7.14 20.30 -14.48
C THR A 132 -5.89 21.10 -14.77
N ALA A 133 -4.75 20.63 -14.27
CA ALA A 133 -3.45 21.21 -14.56
C ALA A 133 -2.53 20.14 -15.16
N ARG A 134 -1.68 20.52 -16.10
CA ARG A 134 -0.58 19.68 -16.56
C ARG A 134 0.64 20.00 -15.70
N ILE A 135 1.10 19.02 -14.95
CA ILE A 135 2.23 19.13 -14.03
C ILE A 135 3.41 18.39 -14.64
N ALA A 136 4.56 19.05 -14.73
CA ALA A 136 5.82 18.38 -15.00
C ALA A 136 6.38 17.89 -13.66
N LEU A 137 6.52 16.58 -13.50
CA LEU A 137 7.12 15.95 -12.33
C LEU A 137 8.56 15.54 -12.64
N GLY A 138 9.43 15.54 -11.64
CA GLY A 138 10.82 15.12 -11.77
C GLY A 138 11.79 16.28 -11.99
N THR A 139 13.08 15.96 -11.94
CA THR A 139 14.16 16.91 -12.17
C THR A 139 14.25 17.31 -13.64
N PRO A 140 14.81 18.49 -13.95
CA PRO A 140 15.08 18.89 -15.34
C PRO A 140 15.81 17.76 -16.11
N GLY A 141 15.31 17.42 -17.30
CA GLY A 141 15.85 16.33 -18.13
C GLY A 141 15.19 14.96 -17.96
N THR A 142 14.51 14.70 -16.83
CA THR A 142 13.78 13.43 -16.57
C THR A 142 12.27 13.65 -16.37
N GLN A 143 11.78 14.82 -16.79
CA GLN A 143 10.43 15.26 -16.46
C GLN A 143 9.34 14.43 -17.13
N VAL A 144 8.35 14.00 -16.35
CA VAL A 144 7.14 13.34 -16.83
C VAL A 144 5.96 14.29 -16.69
N ARG A 145 5.20 14.49 -17.77
CA ARG A 145 3.98 15.30 -17.73
C ARG A 145 2.79 14.46 -17.30
N VAL A 146 2.13 14.89 -16.23
CA VAL A 146 0.91 14.25 -15.72
C VAL A 146 -0.24 15.25 -15.66
N THR A 147 -1.46 14.75 -15.84
CA THR A 147 -2.67 15.54 -15.64
C THR A 147 -3.12 15.41 -14.19
N ALA A 148 -3.15 16.52 -13.48
CA ALA A 148 -3.66 16.62 -12.12
C ALA A 148 -5.08 17.20 -12.11
N GLN A 149 -5.92 16.70 -11.22
CA GLN A 149 -7.20 17.32 -10.89
C GLN A 149 -7.00 18.28 -9.72
N VAL A 150 -7.50 19.50 -9.84
CA VAL A 150 -7.49 20.49 -8.76
C VAL A 150 -8.93 20.71 -8.29
N LEU A 151 -9.11 20.63 -6.98
CA LEU A 151 -10.38 20.81 -6.26
C LEU A 151 -10.19 21.85 -5.14
N ALA A 152 -11.30 22.39 -4.64
CA ALA A 152 -11.35 23.23 -3.44
C ALA A 152 -12.62 22.97 -2.63
N ASN A 153 -12.61 23.28 -1.33
CA ASN A 153 -13.77 23.11 -0.44
C ASN A 153 -14.77 24.27 -0.56
N CYS A 154 -15.13 24.67 -1.79
CA CYS A 154 -15.97 25.84 -2.01
C CYS A 154 -17.48 25.54 -1.88
N PHE A 155 -17.89 24.27 -1.92
CA PHE A 155 -19.31 23.93 -1.84
C PHE A 155 -19.78 23.99 -0.38
N VAL A 156 -20.71 24.91 -0.13
CA VAL A 156 -21.27 25.14 1.21
C VAL A 156 -22.20 23.98 1.56
N GLN A 157 -21.84 23.24 2.60
CA GLN A 157 -22.68 22.19 3.17
C GLN A 157 -23.69 22.80 4.15
N PRO A 158 -24.91 22.26 4.27
CA PRO A 158 -25.87 22.72 5.25
C PRO A 158 -25.36 22.47 6.67
N THR A 159 -25.49 23.46 7.56
CA THR A 159 -24.95 23.39 8.93
C THR A 159 -25.69 22.40 9.83
N ASN A 160 -27.00 22.19 9.58
CA ASN A 160 -27.89 21.38 10.42
C ASN A 160 -28.72 20.38 9.59
N ALA A 161 -28.15 19.83 8.53
CA ALA A 161 -28.78 18.79 7.73
C ALA A 161 -27.71 17.84 7.17
N ASP A 162 -28.17 16.73 6.60
CA ASP A 162 -27.26 15.78 5.96
C ASP A 162 -26.45 16.46 4.85
N PRO A 163 -25.14 16.12 4.73
CA PRO A 163 -24.31 16.61 3.65
C PRO A 163 -24.96 16.32 2.30
N LYS A 164 -25.01 17.34 1.45
CA LYS A 164 -25.53 17.21 0.09
C LYS A 164 -24.40 16.90 -0.86
N ASP A 165 -24.72 16.10 -1.88
CA ASP A 165 -23.82 15.92 -3.00
C ASP A 165 -23.60 17.24 -3.74
N VAL A 166 -22.36 17.46 -4.17
CA VAL A 166 -22.01 18.61 -5.02
C VAL A 166 -22.76 18.45 -6.34
N PRO A 167 -23.59 19.42 -6.76
CA PRO A 167 -24.34 19.34 -8.00
C PRO A 167 -23.43 19.13 -9.22
N ALA A 168 -23.88 18.32 -10.17
CA ALA A 168 -23.16 18.09 -11.41
C ALA A 168 -22.88 19.43 -12.13
N GLY A 169 -21.61 19.66 -12.47
CA GLY A 169 -21.18 20.90 -13.14
C GLY A 169 -20.84 22.06 -12.20
N HIS A 170 -21.10 21.96 -10.90
CA HIS A 170 -20.62 22.96 -9.93
C HIS A 170 -19.09 23.02 -9.93
N ARG A 171 -18.55 24.25 -9.96
CA ARG A 171 -17.11 24.49 -10.02
C ARG A 171 -16.67 25.55 -9.03
N CYS A 172 -15.50 25.33 -8.46
CA CYS A 172 -14.79 26.33 -7.69
C CYS A 172 -13.95 27.22 -8.62
N SER A 173 -13.66 28.42 -8.15
CA SER A 173 -12.66 29.30 -8.74
C SER A 173 -11.25 29.00 -8.20
N LYS A 174 -10.22 29.54 -8.85
CA LYS A 174 -8.84 29.45 -8.34
C LYS A 174 -8.66 30.13 -6.98
N ALA A 175 -9.38 31.23 -6.72
CA ALA A 175 -9.32 31.95 -5.46
C ALA A 175 -9.81 31.11 -4.27
N ASP A 176 -10.72 30.15 -4.52
CA ASP A 176 -11.26 29.28 -3.48
C ASP A 176 -10.22 28.32 -2.89
N VAL A 177 -9.16 28.00 -3.63
CA VAL A 177 -8.04 27.18 -3.12
C VAL A 177 -7.43 27.80 -1.86
N MET A 178 -7.17 29.11 -1.89
CA MET A 178 -6.62 29.81 -0.73
C MET A 178 -7.66 29.98 0.37
N ARG A 179 -8.88 30.34 0.01
CA ARG A 179 -9.95 30.70 0.95
C ARG A 179 -10.48 29.50 1.73
N THR A 180 -10.65 28.36 1.05
CA THR A 180 -11.35 27.19 1.59
C THR A 180 -10.47 25.93 1.70
N GLY A 181 -9.24 26.02 1.19
CA GLY A 181 -8.32 24.90 1.10
C GLY A 181 -8.42 24.20 -0.26
N GLY A 182 -7.26 23.82 -0.79
CA GLY A 182 -7.11 23.14 -2.06
C GLY A 182 -6.85 21.66 -1.90
N VAL A 183 -7.26 20.88 -2.88
CA VAL A 183 -6.82 19.49 -3.03
C VAL A 183 -6.36 19.28 -4.46
N LEU A 184 -5.15 18.76 -4.63
CA LEU A 184 -4.64 18.29 -5.91
C LEU A 184 -4.52 16.78 -5.87
N ARG A 185 -5.05 16.10 -6.89
CA ARG A 185 -4.96 14.64 -7.05
C ARG A 185 -4.30 14.30 -8.38
N MET A 186 -3.36 13.38 -8.36
CA MET A 186 -2.73 12.86 -9.58
C MET A 186 -2.20 11.44 -9.38
N THR A 187 -1.93 10.76 -10.49
CA THR A 187 -1.18 9.50 -10.49
C THR A 187 0.08 9.68 -11.32
N ALA A 188 1.22 9.70 -10.63
CA ALA A 188 2.53 9.81 -11.22
C ALA A 188 3.00 8.48 -11.83
N ARG A 189 3.78 8.59 -12.91
CA ARG A 189 4.53 7.47 -13.49
C ARG A 189 6.01 7.73 -13.24
N PRO A 190 6.82 6.68 -13.00
CA PRO A 190 8.28 6.81 -12.97
C PRO A 190 8.81 7.47 -14.24
N SER A 191 10.00 8.05 -14.14
CA SER A 191 10.75 8.41 -15.35
C SER A 191 11.03 7.16 -16.21
N SER A 192 11.06 7.33 -17.53
CA SER A 192 11.21 6.25 -18.52
C SER A 192 12.55 5.49 -18.45
N THR A 193 13.49 5.96 -17.63
CA THR A 193 14.77 5.28 -17.34
C THR A 193 14.65 4.23 -16.23
N MET A 194 13.45 4.07 -15.66
CA MET A 194 13.15 3.16 -14.56
C MET A 194 11.93 2.29 -14.96
N THR A 195 12.17 1.06 -15.40
CA THR A 195 11.10 0.06 -15.70
C THR A 195 10.35 -0.35 -14.43
N GLU A 196 11.03 -0.22 -13.30
CA GLU A 196 10.54 -0.26 -11.92
C GLU A 196 11.11 0.97 -11.22
N PRO A 197 10.34 1.68 -10.38
CA PRO A 197 9.16 1.20 -9.64
C PRO A 197 7.78 1.39 -10.30
N GLY A 198 6.70 0.91 -9.68
CA GLY A 198 5.32 1.12 -10.13
C GLY A 198 4.81 2.58 -10.02
N ARG A 199 3.56 2.82 -10.48
CA ARG A 199 2.90 4.13 -10.43
C ARG A 199 2.58 4.55 -8.99
N THR A 200 2.55 5.86 -8.72
CA THR A 200 2.23 6.42 -7.39
C THR A 200 1.00 7.32 -7.47
N SER A 201 0.01 7.11 -6.60
CA SER A 201 -1.10 8.05 -6.42
C SER A 201 -0.71 9.10 -5.39
N ILE A 202 -0.89 10.37 -5.73
CA ILE A 202 -0.45 11.51 -4.92
C ILE A 202 -1.65 12.43 -4.67
N VAL A 203 -1.85 12.80 -3.42
CA VAL A 203 -2.84 13.79 -2.98
C VAL A 203 -2.13 14.88 -2.18
N ILE A 204 -2.24 16.13 -2.62
CA ILE A 204 -1.76 17.30 -1.89
C ILE A 204 -2.96 18.09 -1.40
N THR A 205 -3.07 18.29 -0.09
CA THR A 205 -4.12 19.10 0.53
C THR A 205 -3.50 20.35 1.14
N THR A 206 -4.07 21.52 0.86
CA THR A 206 -3.54 22.82 1.32
C THR A 206 -4.54 23.58 2.17
N LYS A 207 -4.01 24.44 3.05
CA LYS A 207 -4.75 25.45 3.81
C LYS A 207 -4.01 26.77 3.70
N GLY A 208 -4.70 27.83 3.30
CA GLY A 208 -4.14 29.18 3.22
C GLY A 208 -3.04 29.34 2.16
N LEU A 209 -3.02 28.49 1.13
CA LEU A 209 -2.10 28.59 0.00
C LEU A 209 -2.86 28.88 -1.30
N THR A 210 -2.28 29.70 -2.16
CA THR A 210 -2.85 30.04 -3.48
C THR A 210 -2.86 28.85 -4.43
N TYR A 211 -3.65 28.96 -5.51
CA TYR A 211 -3.66 27.99 -6.60
C TYR A 211 -2.26 27.82 -7.20
N GLU A 212 -1.55 28.92 -7.41
CA GLU A 212 -0.20 28.96 -7.97
C GLU A 212 0.81 28.30 -7.04
N GLN A 213 0.72 28.53 -5.72
CA GLN A 213 1.57 27.84 -4.73
C GLN A 213 1.30 26.34 -4.70
N LEU A 214 0.04 25.91 -4.77
CA LEU A 214 -0.31 24.49 -4.87
C LEU A 214 0.32 23.84 -6.12
N LEU A 215 0.22 24.51 -7.27
CA LEU A 215 0.85 24.02 -8.51
C LEU A 215 2.37 24.03 -8.42
N ALA A 216 2.98 25.01 -7.76
CA ALA A 216 4.43 25.09 -7.58
C ALA A 216 4.96 23.96 -6.70
N ILE A 217 4.26 23.61 -5.61
CA ILE A 217 4.59 22.44 -4.78
C ILE A 217 4.50 21.18 -5.63
N ALA A 218 3.36 20.97 -6.32
CA ALA A 218 3.12 19.80 -7.14
C ALA A 218 4.14 19.64 -8.29
N GLY A 219 4.49 20.73 -8.97
CA GLY A 219 5.48 20.75 -10.05
C GLY A 219 6.93 20.64 -9.60
N SER A 220 7.18 20.70 -8.29
CA SER A 220 8.51 20.51 -7.71
C SER A 220 8.78 19.09 -7.22
N LEU A 221 7.78 18.20 -7.35
CA LEU A 221 7.89 16.83 -6.88
C LEU A 221 8.97 16.10 -7.67
N ALA A 222 9.96 15.57 -6.95
CA ALA A 222 11.03 14.74 -7.48
C ALA A 222 10.81 13.29 -7.04
N GLN A 223 10.99 12.36 -7.97
CA GLN A 223 10.89 10.94 -7.66
C GLN A 223 12.00 10.55 -6.68
N VAL A 224 11.64 9.81 -5.64
CA VAL A 224 12.59 9.17 -4.73
C VAL A 224 12.31 7.68 -4.67
N SER A 225 13.37 6.89 -4.80
CA SER A 225 13.37 5.46 -4.55
C SER A 225 14.13 5.17 -3.27
N GLY A 226 13.81 4.06 -2.62
CA GLY A 226 14.63 3.55 -1.53
C GLY A 226 16.04 3.25 -2.00
N GLY A 227 17.05 3.62 -1.21
CA GLY A 227 18.39 3.07 -1.39
C GLY A 227 18.37 1.58 -1.08
N GLY A 228 19.07 0.76 -1.87
CA GLY A 228 19.06 -0.70 -1.70
C GLY A 228 19.35 -1.13 -0.26
N ASN A 229 20.37 -0.53 0.37
CA ASN A 229 20.81 -0.88 1.73
C ASN A 229 19.77 -0.58 2.83
N ASP A 230 18.80 0.30 2.57
CA ASP A 230 17.78 0.72 3.55
C ASP A 230 16.45 -0.07 3.43
N GLY A 231 16.36 -0.97 2.44
CA GLY A 231 15.14 -1.71 2.11
C GLY A 231 14.97 -3.05 2.85
N ALA A 232 15.98 -3.48 3.61
CA ALA A 232 15.89 -4.70 4.41
C ALA A 232 14.79 -4.55 5.47
N GLY A 233 13.85 -5.50 5.48
CA GLY A 233 12.67 -5.44 6.36
C GLY A 233 11.63 -4.39 5.96
N SER A 234 11.66 -3.96 4.70
CA SER A 234 10.56 -3.20 4.11
C SER A 234 9.23 -3.94 4.17
N ALA A 235 8.13 -3.19 4.08
CA ALA A 235 6.78 -3.74 4.04
C ALA A 235 6.62 -4.80 2.94
N GLN A 236 7.24 -4.59 1.78
CA GLN A 236 7.31 -5.58 0.71
C GLN A 236 7.99 -6.87 1.16
N MET A 237 9.19 -6.81 1.76
CA MET A 237 9.89 -8.02 2.19
C MET A 237 9.13 -8.78 3.28
N VAL A 238 8.55 -8.05 4.24
CA VAL A 238 7.74 -8.66 5.31
C VAL A 238 6.53 -9.39 4.70
N ALA A 239 5.84 -8.76 3.75
CA ALA A 239 4.69 -9.35 3.09
C ALA A 239 5.04 -10.53 2.17
N MET A 240 6.13 -10.43 1.40
CA MET A 240 6.62 -11.56 0.60
C MET A 240 7.01 -12.74 1.49
N CYS A 241 7.68 -12.51 2.62
CA CYS A 241 7.97 -13.58 3.58
C CYS A 241 6.69 -14.24 4.09
N ALA A 242 5.67 -13.45 4.46
CA ALA A 242 4.38 -13.99 4.88
C ALA A 242 3.74 -14.84 3.77
N GLN A 243 3.76 -14.38 2.51
CA GLN A 243 3.23 -15.15 1.36
C GLN A 243 3.96 -16.49 1.17
N MET A 244 5.30 -16.53 1.32
CA MET A 244 6.05 -17.78 1.20
C MET A 244 5.69 -18.77 2.30
N VAL A 245 5.56 -18.29 3.55
CA VAL A 245 5.24 -19.10 4.73
C VAL A 245 3.79 -19.58 4.70
N ASP A 246 2.84 -18.66 4.52
CA ASP A 246 1.40 -18.96 4.51
C ASP A 246 1.02 -19.84 3.31
N GLY A 247 1.66 -19.60 2.17
CA GLY A 247 1.51 -20.42 0.96
C GLY A 247 2.20 -21.79 1.05
N ARG A 248 2.99 -22.04 2.11
CA ARG A 248 3.81 -23.25 2.27
C ARG A 248 4.61 -23.60 1.02
N MET A 249 5.20 -22.58 0.40
CA MET A 249 5.93 -22.73 -0.86
C MET A 249 7.10 -23.72 -0.68
N ASP A 250 7.37 -24.54 -1.69
CA ASP A 250 8.65 -25.24 -1.73
C ASP A 250 9.79 -24.29 -2.12
N LEU A 251 11.04 -24.76 -2.02
CA LEU A 251 12.21 -23.91 -2.30
C LEU A 251 12.22 -23.38 -3.74
N ALA A 252 11.81 -24.20 -4.71
CA ALA A 252 11.81 -23.81 -6.11
C ALA A 252 10.78 -22.71 -6.37
N THR A 253 9.57 -22.86 -5.82
CA THR A 253 8.48 -21.89 -5.92
C THR A 253 8.82 -20.61 -5.18
N ALA A 254 9.39 -20.70 -3.96
CA ALA A 254 9.81 -19.53 -3.20
C ALA A 254 10.92 -18.75 -3.90
N SER A 255 11.88 -19.45 -4.51
CA SER A 255 12.97 -18.83 -5.28
C SER A 255 12.43 -18.13 -6.52
N ALA A 256 11.60 -18.81 -7.32
CA ALA A 256 10.96 -18.20 -8.49
C ALA A 256 10.08 -17.00 -8.11
N PHE A 257 9.35 -17.09 -6.99
CA PHE A 257 8.56 -16.00 -6.46
C PHE A 257 9.43 -14.81 -6.07
N ALA A 258 10.51 -15.02 -5.31
CA ALA A 258 11.44 -13.94 -4.94
C ALA A 258 12.12 -13.30 -6.16
N ASP A 259 12.62 -14.13 -7.09
CA ASP A 259 13.31 -13.68 -8.30
C ASP A 259 12.37 -12.82 -9.16
N SER A 260 11.11 -13.24 -9.31
CA SER A 260 10.09 -12.48 -10.03
C SER A 260 9.78 -11.12 -9.40
N ASN A 261 10.17 -10.89 -8.15
CA ASN A 261 9.99 -9.64 -7.42
C ASN A 261 11.32 -8.90 -7.16
N GLY A 262 12.42 -9.31 -7.80
CA GLY A 262 13.73 -8.65 -7.70
C GLY A 262 14.54 -9.02 -6.45
N TYR A 263 14.20 -10.12 -5.78
CA TYR A 263 14.90 -10.62 -4.60
C TYR A 263 15.50 -11.99 -4.86
N THR A 264 16.38 -12.43 -3.96
CA THR A 264 16.96 -13.77 -3.99
C THR A 264 16.58 -14.55 -2.74
N VAL A 265 16.52 -15.88 -2.84
CA VAL A 265 16.28 -16.78 -1.70
C VAL A 265 17.51 -17.65 -1.46
N ARG A 266 17.80 -17.89 -0.18
CA ARG A 266 18.70 -18.96 0.27
C ARG A 266 18.04 -19.76 1.39
N THR A 267 18.53 -20.97 1.60
CA THR A 267 18.08 -21.83 2.70
C THR A 267 18.93 -21.60 3.94
N GLY A 268 18.29 -21.25 5.06
CA GLY A 268 18.93 -21.11 6.38
C GLY A 268 18.91 -22.40 7.18
N SER A 269 17.82 -23.18 7.09
CA SER A 269 17.72 -24.50 7.72
C SER A 269 16.84 -25.46 6.92
N ILE A 270 17.09 -26.77 7.12
CA ILE A 270 16.29 -27.87 6.55
C ILE A 270 15.96 -28.83 7.70
N ASP A 271 14.67 -29.04 7.95
CA ASP A 271 14.16 -29.92 9.02
C ASP A 271 14.80 -29.61 10.39
N GLY A 272 14.97 -28.32 10.67
CA GLY A 272 15.59 -27.82 11.90
C GLY A 272 17.12 -27.92 11.94
N GLN A 273 17.77 -28.45 10.89
CA GLN A 273 19.23 -28.49 10.77
C GLN A 273 19.73 -27.23 10.04
N PRO A 274 20.51 -26.36 10.72
CA PRO A 274 21.09 -25.17 10.11
C PRO A 274 21.98 -25.52 8.92
N GLN A 275 21.91 -24.71 7.87
CA GLN A 275 22.77 -24.81 6.71
C GLN A 275 23.96 -23.85 6.85
N MET A 276 25.10 -24.21 6.25
CA MET A 276 26.24 -23.30 6.20
C MET A 276 25.91 -22.10 5.31
N VAL A 277 25.69 -20.95 5.91
CA VAL A 277 25.42 -19.69 5.21
C VAL A 277 26.42 -18.63 5.65
N THR A 278 26.83 -17.77 4.72
CA THR A 278 27.65 -16.60 5.04
C THR A 278 26.83 -15.60 5.87
N MET A 279 27.43 -15.03 6.91
CA MET A 279 26.82 -13.97 7.72
C MET A 279 26.90 -12.59 7.05
N ASP A 280 27.00 -12.54 5.71
CA ASP A 280 27.04 -11.28 4.96
C ASP A 280 25.65 -10.63 4.95
N PHE A 281 25.59 -9.31 5.10
CA PHE A 281 24.34 -8.56 4.94
C PHE A 281 24.05 -8.34 3.45
N ARG A 282 22.88 -8.76 2.99
CA ARG A 282 22.34 -8.50 1.65
C ARG A 282 20.89 -8.05 1.75
N TRP A 283 20.69 -6.77 1.50
CA TRP A 283 19.38 -6.11 1.53
C TRP A 283 18.34 -6.70 0.56
N ASN A 284 18.77 -7.44 -0.46
CA ASN A 284 17.91 -8.07 -1.47
C ASN A 284 17.76 -9.60 -1.29
N ARG A 285 18.04 -10.15 -0.11
CA ARG A 285 18.04 -11.59 0.12
C ARG A 285 17.10 -12.02 1.25
N PHE A 286 16.33 -13.06 0.97
CA PHE A 286 15.59 -13.84 1.95
C PHE A 286 16.40 -15.06 2.39
N THR A 287 16.30 -15.39 3.67
CA THR A 287 16.79 -16.65 4.24
C THR A 287 15.57 -17.43 4.74
N VAL A 288 15.27 -18.56 4.11
CA VAL A 288 14.08 -19.38 4.41
C VAL A 288 14.44 -20.64 5.17
N ASP A 289 13.54 -21.06 6.05
CA ASP A 289 13.61 -22.32 6.79
C ASP A 289 12.62 -23.30 6.19
N LEU A 290 13.09 -24.51 5.89
CA LEU A 290 12.29 -25.56 5.27
C LEU A 290 12.00 -26.66 6.28
N VAL A 291 10.74 -27.08 6.38
CA VAL A 291 10.34 -28.30 7.10
C VAL A 291 9.51 -29.16 6.17
N LYS A 292 9.94 -30.41 5.95
CA LYS A 292 9.35 -31.34 4.97
C LYS A 292 9.23 -30.72 3.57
N GLY A 293 10.25 -29.96 3.16
CA GLY A 293 10.32 -29.30 1.86
C GLY A 293 9.47 -28.04 1.70
N ALA A 294 8.73 -27.60 2.72
CA ALA A 294 7.92 -26.39 2.68
C ALA A 294 8.53 -25.28 3.53
N VAL A 295 8.44 -24.03 3.08
CA VAL A 295 8.84 -22.85 3.85
C VAL A 295 7.97 -22.71 5.09
N THR A 296 8.61 -22.68 6.26
CA THR A 296 7.97 -22.46 7.57
C THR A 296 8.52 -21.25 8.31
N GLY A 297 9.65 -20.71 7.86
CA GLY A 297 10.27 -19.50 8.39
C GLY A 297 10.89 -18.70 7.26
N CYS A 298 10.88 -17.38 7.41
CA CYS A 298 11.48 -16.47 6.45
C CYS A 298 12.03 -15.26 7.19
N THR A 299 13.30 -14.96 6.94
CA THR A 299 14.01 -13.79 7.43
C THR A 299 14.62 -13.04 6.25
N PHE A 300 15.02 -11.80 6.47
CA PHE A 300 15.59 -10.91 5.45
C PHE A 300 16.80 -10.17 6.02
N GLY A 301 17.75 -9.84 5.13
CA GLY A 301 19.02 -9.25 5.50
C GLY A 301 20.20 -10.19 5.30
#